data_AF-A0A2D4L2X5-F1
#
_entry.id   AF-A0A2D4L2X5-F1
#
_cell.length_a   1.000
_cell.length_b   1.000
_cell.length_c   1.000
_cell.angle_alpha   90.00
_cell.angle_beta   90.00
_cell.angle_gamma   90.00
#
_symmetry.space_group_name_H-M   'P 1'
#
loop_
_entity.id
_entity.type
_entity.pdbx_description
1 polymer ?
#
loop_
_entity_poly.entity_id
_entity_poly.type
_entity_poly.pdbx_seq_one_letter_code
_entity_poly.pdbx_strand_id
1 'polypeptide(L)'
;VIGQWIQSRFQELLFDMPYNRTLEAEADKVGLRFAAKACMDVRASSVFWQQMELAKTLQNEPQLPEWLSTHPSHENRAEQLDRLIPEALKIRESCNCPSLPGQDPRLIFKLSMQHLLQASESQKKPNVTIHGSAPPNIKLPFAKKETVPVDHVTGK
;
A
#
# COMPACT_ATOMS: atom_id res chain seq x y z
N VAL A 1 -34.92 -21.32 -4.78
CA VAL A 1 -34.24 -20.03 -5.06
C VAL A 1 -33.01 -19.84 -4.17
N ILE A 2 -33.13 -19.92 -2.84
CA ILE A 2 -31.97 -19.77 -1.91
C ILE A 2 -30.89 -20.85 -2.11
N GLY A 3 -31.28 -22.11 -2.33
CA GLY A 3 -30.30 -23.21 -2.53
C GLY A 3 -29.43 -23.05 -3.79
N GLN A 4 -29.98 -22.53 -4.89
CA GLN A 4 -29.19 -22.24 -6.09
C GLN A 4 -28.24 -21.06 -5.88
N TRP A 5 -28.63 -20.06 -5.08
CA TRP A 5 -27.77 -18.95 -4.69
C TRP A 5 -26.62 -19.37 -3.78
N ILE A 6 -26.86 -20.27 -2.81
CA ILE A 6 -25.80 -20.83 -1.96
C ILE A 6 -24.84 -21.66 -2.80
N GLN A 7 -25.37 -22.49 -3.71
CA GLN A 7 -24.56 -23.39 -4.51
C GLN A 7 -23.65 -22.66 -5.51
N SER A 8 -24.12 -21.58 -6.15
CA SER A 8 -23.26 -20.78 -7.03
C SER A 8 -22.13 -20.08 -6.27
N ARG A 9 -22.41 -19.55 -5.08
CA ARG A 9 -21.38 -18.95 -4.22
C ARG A 9 -20.34 -19.96 -3.73
N PHE A 10 -20.74 -21.19 -3.46
CA PHE A 10 -19.78 -22.25 -3.09
C PHE A 10 -18.84 -22.63 -4.23
N GLN A 11 -19.32 -22.68 -5.48
CA GLN A 11 -18.46 -23.00 -6.63
C GLN A 11 -17.47 -21.87 -6.93
N GLU A 12 -17.91 -20.62 -6.86
CA GLU A 12 -17.05 -19.42 -6.97
C GLU A 12 -15.99 -19.41 -5.86
N LEU A 13 -16.38 -19.70 -4.62
CA LEU A 13 -15.47 -19.77 -3.47
C LEU A 13 -14.42 -20.88 -3.63
N LEU A 14 -14.83 -22.09 -4.05
CA LEU A 14 -13.95 -23.26 -4.05
C LEU A 14 -12.97 -23.31 -5.23
N PHE A 15 -13.36 -22.82 -6.41
CA PHE A 15 -12.55 -22.97 -7.61
C PHE A 15 -11.88 -21.66 -8.06
N ASP A 16 -12.54 -20.51 -7.94
CA ASP A 16 -11.96 -19.25 -8.42
C ASP A 16 -10.97 -18.65 -7.41
N MET A 17 -11.22 -18.77 -6.10
CA MET A 17 -10.36 -18.14 -5.09
C MET A 17 -8.92 -18.68 -5.00
N PRO A 18 -8.65 -20.01 -4.99
CA PRO A 18 -7.27 -20.50 -4.90
C PRO A 18 -6.47 -20.14 -6.15
N TYR A 19 -7.09 -20.24 -7.34
CA TYR A 19 -6.47 -19.85 -8.60
C TYR A 19 -6.13 -18.35 -8.63
N ASN A 20 -7.04 -17.50 -8.13
CA ASN A 20 -6.82 -16.06 -8.10
C ASN A 20 -5.64 -15.68 -7.17
N ARG A 21 -5.49 -16.34 -6.02
CA ARG A 21 -4.37 -16.04 -5.08
C ARG A 21 -3.00 -16.36 -5.65
N THR A 22 -2.85 -17.47 -6.35
CA THR A 22 -1.58 -17.83 -6.99
C THR A 22 -1.20 -16.82 -8.08
N LEU A 23 -2.19 -16.33 -8.83
CA LEU A 23 -1.99 -15.30 -9.85
C LEU A 23 -1.58 -13.95 -9.24
N GLU A 24 -2.21 -13.54 -8.14
CA GLU A 24 -1.82 -12.31 -7.42
C GLU A 24 -0.38 -12.38 -6.91
N ALA A 25 0.02 -13.52 -6.32
CA ALA A 25 1.38 -13.72 -5.85
C ALA A 25 2.42 -13.71 -6.98
N GLU A 26 2.08 -14.31 -8.13
CA GLU A 26 2.90 -14.24 -9.33
C GLU A 26 2.97 -12.82 -9.89
N ALA A 27 1.85 -12.11 -9.93
CA ALA A 27 1.77 -10.73 -10.40
C ALA A 27 2.64 -9.79 -9.55
N ASP A 28 2.59 -9.90 -8.21
CA ASP A 28 3.44 -9.12 -7.32
C ASP A 28 4.93 -9.41 -7.56
N LYS A 29 5.29 -10.68 -7.75
CA LYS A 29 6.67 -11.10 -8.03
C LYS A 29 7.17 -10.57 -9.36
N VAL A 30 6.39 -10.72 -10.43
CA VAL A 30 6.76 -10.25 -11.77
C VAL A 30 6.76 -8.72 -11.82
N GLY A 31 5.78 -8.07 -11.21
CA GLY A 31 5.69 -6.62 -11.09
C GLY A 31 6.91 -6.03 -10.37
N LEU A 32 7.33 -6.64 -9.25
CA LEU A 32 8.52 -6.18 -8.52
C LEU A 32 9.81 -6.33 -9.35
N ARG A 33 9.92 -7.40 -10.16
CA ARG A 33 11.03 -7.58 -11.09
C ARG A 33 11.03 -6.53 -12.19
N PHE A 34 9.87 -6.16 -12.73
CA PHE A 34 9.78 -5.07 -13.70
C PHE A 34 10.14 -3.72 -13.08
N ALA A 35 9.66 -3.42 -11.88
CA ALA A 35 10.04 -2.22 -11.15
C ALA A 35 11.56 -2.15 -10.90
N ALA A 36 12.18 -3.27 -10.55
CA ALA A 36 13.64 -3.39 -10.40
C ALA A 36 14.37 -3.06 -11.71
N LYS A 37 13.96 -3.68 -12.82
CA LYS A 37 14.56 -3.44 -14.16
C LYS A 37 14.36 -2.01 -14.64
N ALA A 38 13.26 -1.37 -14.27
CA ALA A 38 12.98 0.03 -14.55
C ALA A 38 13.74 1.00 -13.62
N CYS A 39 14.65 0.49 -12.78
CA CYS A 39 15.41 1.28 -11.82
C CYS A 39 14.54 2.08 -10.82
N MET A 40 13.36 1.57 -10.46
CA MET A 40 12.51 2.10 -9.37
C MET A 40 12.91 1.57 -7.99
N ASP A 41 12.75 2.38 -6.94
CA ASP A 41 13.02 1.93 -5.55
C ASP A 41 12.01 0.85 -5.13
N VAL A 42 12.43 -0.40 -5.26
CA VAL A 42 11.62 -1.59 -4.96
C VAL A 42 11.21 -1.67 -3.48
N ARG A 43 11.90 -0.94 -2.58
CA ARG A 43 11.54 -0.87 -1.15
C ARG A 43 10.25 -0.12 -0.91
N ALA A 44 9.86 0.78 -1.82
CA ALA A 44 8.61 1.51 -1.73
C ALA A 44 7.37 0.62 -1.98
N SER A 45 7.56 -0.57 -2.57
CA SER A 45 6.45 -1.50 -2.88
C SER A 45 5.69 -1.95 -1.64
N SER A 46 6.36 -2.39 -0.57
CA SER A 46 5.69 -2.82 0.66
C SER A 46 5.03 -1.65 1.38
N VAL A 47 5.64 -0.46 1.34
CA VAL A 47 5.06 0.78 1.90
C VAL A 47 3.75 1.15 1.20
N PHE A 48 3.68 1.02 -0.12
CA PHE A 48 2.46 1.30 -0.88
C PHE A 48 1.27 0.45 -0.40
N TRP A 49 1.49 -0.86 -0.20
CA TRP A 49 0.44 -1.74 0.29
C TRP A 49 0.06 -1.47 1.75
N GLN A 50 1.02 -1.09 2.60
CA GLN A 50 0.73 -0.65 3.97
C GLN A 50 -0.09 0.65 4.00
N GLN A 51 0.15 1.58 3.06
CA GLN A 51 -0.65 2.80 2.93
C GLN A 51 -2.07 2.51 2.48
N MET A 52 -2.28 1.54 1.58
CA MET A 52 -3.63 1.15 1.17
C MET A 52 -4.40 0.47 2.32
N GLU A 53 -3.74 -0.35 3.13
CA GLU A 53 -4.36 -0.90 4.35
C GLU A 53 -4.81 0.21 5.31
N LEU A 54 -3.93 1.20 5.53
CA LEU A 54 -4.27 2.36 6.35
C LEU A 54 -5.45 3.13 5.75
N ALA A 55 -5.45 3.39 4.44
CA ALA A 55 -6.54 4.10 3.76
C ALA A 55 -7.87 3.37 3.91
N LYS A 56 -7.87 2.04 3.78
CA LYS A 56 -9.05 1.19 4.00
C LYS A 56 -9.55 1.28 5.44
N THR A 57 -8.64 1.23 6.41
CA THR A 57 -8.97 1.36 7.84
C THR A 57 -9.60 2.73 8.14
N LEU A 58 -9.09 3.80 7.54
CA LEU A 58 -9.63 5.16 7.72
C LEU A 58 -11.02 5.35 7.10
N GLN A 59 -11.36 4.57 6.07
CA GLN A 59 -12.65 4.65 5.38
C GLN A 59 -13.76 3.84 6.07
N ASN A 60 -13.47 3.13 7.18
CA ASN A 60 -14.39 2.23 7.88
C ASN A 60 -15.04 1.19 6.96
N GLU A 61 -14.36 0.81 5.88
CA GLU A 61 -14.82 -0.24 4.97
C GLU A 61 -14.79 -1.60 5.72
N PRO A 62 -15.89 -2.39 5.70
CA PRO A 62 -15.91 -3.68 6.36
C PRO A 62 -14.82 -4.59 5.81
N GLN A 63 -13.85 -4.95 6.66
CA GLN A 63 -12.85 -5.95 6.33
C GLN A 63 -13.54 -7.32 6.29
N LEU A 64 -13.80 -7.81 5.08
CA LEU A 64 -14.10 -9.22 4.89
C LEU A 64 -12.90 -10.05 5.38
N PRO A 65 -13.13 -11.16 6.08
CA PRO A 65 -12.06 -12.09 6.43
C PRO A 65 -11.26 -12.48 5.19
N GLU A 66 -9.97 -12.74 5.34
CA GLU A 66 -9.10 -13.02 4.20
C GLU A 66 -9.65 -14.18 3.36
N TRP A 67 -10.19 -15.23 3.99
CA TRP A 67 -10.80 -16.38 3.32
C TRP A 67 -12.06 -16.07 2.50
N LEU A 68 -12.69 -14.91 2.68
CA LEU A 68 -13.88 -14.48 1.95
C LEU A 68 -13.59 -13.35 0.94
N SER A 69 -12.38 -12.80 0.95
CA SER A 69 -11.97 -11.74 0.03
C SER A 69 -11.40 -12.32 -1.27
N THR A 70 -11.80 -11.74 -2.41
CA THR A 70 -11.27 -12.10 -3.74
C THR A 70 -9.81 -11.65 -3.93
N HIS A 71 -9.32 -10.74 -3.10
CA HIS A 71 -7.91 -10.33 -3.01
C HIS A 71 -7.38 -10.58 -1.60
N PRO A 72 -6.13 -11.05 -1.43
CA PRO A 72 -5.52 -11.22 -0.11
C PRO A 72 -5.45 -9.89 0.64
N SER A 73 -5.46 -9.95 1.98
CA SER A 73 -5.32 -8.79 2.85
C SER A 73 -4.03 -8.02 2.51
N HIS A 74 -4.07 -6.68 2.62
CA HIS A 74 -2.96 -5.85 2.19
C HIS A 74 -1.72 -6.06 3.07
N GLU A 75 -1.89 -6.49 4.34
CA GLU A 75 -0.81 -6.81 5.27
C GLU A 75 0.03 -8.03 4.83
N ASN A 76 -0.60 -9.16 4.49
CA ASN A 76 0.10 -10.34 3.99
C ASN A 76 0.88 -10.03 2.70
N ARG A 77 0.35 -9.13 1.87
CA ARG A 77 1.00 -8.72 0.62
C ARG A 77 2.24 -7.88 0.86
N ALA A 78 2.21 -6.94 1.81
CA ALA A 78 3.37 -6.15 2.18
C ALA A 78 4.51 -7.05 2.70
N GLU A 79 4.20 -8.03 3.54
CA GLU A 79 5.19 -8.99 4.05
C GLU A 79 5.77 -9.87 2.92
N GLN A 80 4.92 -10.36 2.02
CA GLN A 80 5.37 -11.13 0.85
C GLN A 80 6.31 -10.31 -0.03
N LEU A 81 5.99 -9.04 -0.30
CA LEU A 81 6.86 -8.15 -1.05
C LEU A 81 8.19 -7.91 -0.32
N ASP A 82 8.17 -7.72 1.00
CA ASP A 82 9.38 -7.56 1.79
C ASP A 82 10.34 -8.75 1.66
N ARG A 83 9.81 -9.97 1.53
CA ARG A 83 10.60 -11.19 1.27
C ARG A 83 11.19 -11.23 -0.15
N LEU A 84 10.55 -10.58 -1.13
CA LEU A 84 11.00 -10.53 -2.52
C LEU A 84 11.96 -9.37 -2.82
N ILE A 85 11.96 -8.31 -2.00
CA ILE A 85 12.85 -7.14 -2.16
C ILE A 85 14.33 -7.52 -2.34
N PRO A 86 14.93 -8.44 -1.55
CA PRO A 86 16.34 -8.81 -1.73
C PRO A 86 16.65 -9.39 -3.12
N GLU A 87 15.74 -10.16 -3.70
CA GLU A 87 15.87 -10.66 -5.08
C GLU A 87 15.78 -9.50 -6.08
N ALA A 88 14.82 -8.60 -5.88
CA ALA A 88 14.61 -7.44 -6.74
C ALA A 88 15.80 -6.45 -6.70
N LEU A 89 16.45 -6.28 -5.55
CA LEU A 89 17.67 -5.46 -5.42
C LEU A 89 18.82 -6.05 -6.24
N LYS A 90 19.02 -7.38 -6.21
CA LYS A 90 20.01 -8.04 -7.08
C LYS A 90 19.73 -7.82 -8.56
N ILE A 91 18.45 -7.80 -8.95
CA ILE A 91 18.05 -7.50 -10.33
C ILE A 91 18.44 -6.06 -10.70
N ARG A 92 18.19 -5.08 -9.83
CA ARG A 92 18.64 -3.69 -10.05
C ARG A 92 20.15 -3.60 -10.26
N GLU A 93 20.91 -4.28 -9.40
CA GLU A 93 22.38 -4.33 -9.48
C GLU A 93 22.82 -4.93 -10.83
N SER A 94 22.19 -6.02 -11.25
CA SER A 94 22.47 -6.65 -12.56
C SER A 94 22.11 -5.78 -13.76
N CYS A 95 21.19 -4.82 -13.59
CA CYS A 95 20.77 -3.87 -14.62
C CYS A 95 21.57 -2.56 -14.60
N ASN A 96 22.65 -2.46 -13.80
CA ASN A 96 23.45 -1.25 -13.64
C ASN A 96 22.63 0.00 -13.24
N CYS A 97 21.56 -0.20 -12.45
CA CYS A 97 20.74 0.90 -11.95
C CYS A 97 21.52 1.82 -10.99
N PRO A 98 21.12 3.10 -10.86
CA PRO A 98 21.71 4.01 -9.88
C PRO A 98 21.49 3.53 -8.44
N SER A 99 22.36 4.00 -7.54
CA SER A 99 22.26 3.72 -6.11
C SER A 99 20.95 4.27 -5.54
N LEU A 100 20.39 3.51 -4.60
CA LEU A 100 19.16 3.90 -3.91
C LEU A 100 19.45 4.99 -2.87
N PRO A 101 18.44 5.84 -2.54
CA PRO A 101 18.58 6.79 -1.44
C PRO A 101 18.87 6.04 -0.13
N GLY A 102 19.77 6.60 0.69
CA GLY A 102 20.24 5.95 1.92
C GLY A 102 19.15 5.71 2.97
N GLN A 103 18.06 6.48 2.92
CA GLN A 103 16.91 6.28 3.79
C GLN A 103 15.99 5.19 3.23
N ASP A 104 15.65 4.20 4.06
CA ASP A 104 14.68 3.16 3.69
C ASP A 104 13.25 3.71 3.85
N PRO A 105 12.43 3.73 2.78
CA PRO A 105 11.05 4.23 2.85
C PRO A 105 10.20 3.46 3.86
N ARG A 106 10.50 2.18 4.11
CA ARG A 106 9.78 1.35 5.08
C ARG A 106 9.98 1.84 6.51
N LEU A 107 11.20 2.29 6.82
CA LEU A 107 11.52 2.84 8.14
C LEU A 107 10.84 4.19 8.35
N ILE A 108 10.87 5.06 7.33
CA ILE A 108 10.20 6.37 7.37
C ILE A 108 8.70 6.17 7.64
N PHE A 109 8.06 5.25 6.92
CA PHE A 109 6.65 4.95 7.11
C PHE A 109 6.35 4.43 8.52
N LYS A 110 7.14 3.46 9.01
CA LYS A 110 6.97 2.89 10.36
C LYS A 110 7.12 3.95 11.46
N LEU A 111 8.12 4.81 11.37
CA LEU A 111 8.33 5.91 12.32
C LEU A 111 7.18 6.91 12.29
N SER A 112 6.73 7.27 11.08
CA SER A 112 5.59 8.18 10.90
C SER A 112 4.33 7.60 11.54
N MET A 113 4.06 6.31 11.31
CA MET A 113 2.93 5.61 11.92
C MET A 113 3.03 5.58 13.45
N GLN A 114 4.20 5.29 14.01
CA GLN A 114 4.42 5.29 15.45
C GLN A 114 4.15 6.68 16.07
N HIS A 115 4.62 7.75 15.42
CA HIS A 115 4.34 9.12 15.86
C HIS A 115 2.84 9.44 15.81
N LEU A 116 2.12 9.01 14.77
CA LEU A 116 0.67 9.19 14.67
C LEU A 116 -0.09 8.45 15.78
N LEU A 117 0.30 7.20 16.05
CA LEU A 117 -0.29 6.40 17.13
C LEU A 117 -0.03 7.03 18.50
N GLN A 118 1.22 7.42 18.79
CA GLN A 118 1.57 8.11 20.04
C GLN A 118 0.83 9.45 20.21
N ALA A 119 0.68 10.22 19.14
CA ALA A 119 -0.12 11.44 19.16
C ALA A 119 -1.59 11.14 19.46
N SER A 120 -2.15 10.08 18.86
CA SER A 120 -3.53 9.66 19.13
C SER A 120 -3.74 9.17 20.57
N GLU A 121 -2.76 8.49 21.16
CA GLU A 121 -2.79 8.00 22.53
C GLU A 121 -2.62 9.14 23.55
N SER A 122 -1.74 10.10 23.24
CA SER A 122 -1.53 11.29 24.08
C SER A 122 -2.79 12.16 24.15
N GLN A 123 -3.59 12.19 23.08
CA GLN A 123 -4.90 12.86 23.04
C GLN A 123 -6.00 12.06 23.78
N LYS A 124 -5.83 10.74 23.97
CA LYS A 124 -6.80 9.88 24.68
C LYS A 124 -6.61 9.84 26.20
N LYS A 125 -5.50 10.34 26.75
CA LYS A 125 -5.31 10.45 28.21
C LYS A 125 -6.05 11.70 28.71
N PRO A 126 -7.09 11.57 29.56
CA PRO A 126 -7.83 12.72 30.03
C PRO A 126 -6.97 13.46 31.07
N ASN A 127 -6.59 14.70 30.77
CA ASN A 127 -6.26 15.67 31.81
C ASN A 127 -7.30 16.78 31.76
N VAL A 128 -8.20 16.72 32.75
CA VAL A 128 -8.69 17.83 33.59
C VAL A 128 -8.64 19.22 32.94
N THR A 129 -9.85 19.77 32.73
CA THR A 129 -10.27 21.19 32.66
C THR A 129 -9.20 22.25 32.34
N ILE A 130 -9.37 23.01 31.24
CA ILE A 130 -9.90 24.39 31.24
C ILE A 130 -9.78 25.04 29.83
N HIS A 131 -10.89 25.67 29.43
CA HIS A 131 -11.13 26.72 28.41
C HIS A 131 -10.66 26.56 26.95
N GLY A 132 -11.58 26.91 26.05
CA GLY A 132 -11.47 26.69 24.62
C GLY A 132 -10.50 27.61 23.88
N SER A 133 -9.99 27.08 22.79
CA SER A 133 -9.49 27.84 21.66
C SER A 133 -9.50 26.94 20.42
N ALA A 134 -9.92 27.52 19.29
CA ALA A 134 -10.21 26.94 17.99
C ALA A 134 -9.16 25.93 17.43
N PRO A 135 -9.56 25.05 16.49
CA PRO A 135 -8.67 24.01 15.96
C PRO A 135 -7.48 24.60 15.18
N PRO A 136 -6.27 24.01 15.29
CA PRO A 136 -5.11 24.41 14.49
C PRO A 136 -5.26 23.96 13.04
N ASN A 137 -4.96 24.88 12.12
CA ASN A 137 -4.99 24.70 10.68
C ASN A 137 -3.78 23.85 10.24
N ILE A 138 -4.00 22.55 10.03
CA ILE A 138 -2.97 21.63 9.52
C ILE A 138 -2.82 21.85 8.01
N LYS A 139 -1.75 22.55 7.61
CA LYS A 139 -1.33 22.59 6.20
C LYS A 139 -0.64 21.26 5.83
N LEU A 140 -1.35 20.41 5.08
CA LEU A 140 -0.74 19.28 4.37
C LEU A 140 0.31 19.80 3.37
N PRO A 141 1.54 19.28 3.34
CA PRO A 141 2.59 19.76 2.42
C PRO A 141 2.44 19.25 0.98
N PHE A 142 1.32 18.60 0.63
CA PHE A 142 1.09 18.03 -0.69
C PHE A 142 -0.10 18.70 -1.40
N ALA A 143 0.05 19.99 -1.71
CA ALA A 143 -0.86 20.68 -2.61
C ALA A 143 -0.12 21.75 -3.42
N LYS A 144 0.75 21.30 -4.33
CA LYS A 144 1.01 22.03 -5.58
C LYS A 144 0.90 21.05 -6.73
N LYS A 145 -0.21 21.11 -7.46
CA LYS A 145 -0.27 20.64 -8.83
C LYS A 145 0.44 21.69 -9.67
N GLU A 146 1.70 21.45 -10.01
CA GLU A 146 2.30 22.14 -11.16
C GLU A 146 1.85 21.37 -12.40
N THR A 147 0.88 21.94 -13.09
CA THR A 147 0.47 21.54 -14.44
C THR A 147 1.61 21.87 -15.38
N VAL A 148 2.26 20.83 -15.92
CA VAL A 148 3.19 20.96 -17.04
C VAL A 148 2.37 21.29 -18.31
N PRO A 149 2.67 22.36 -19.06
CA PRO A 149 2.01 22.64 -20.33
C PRO A 149 2.46 21.61 -21.37
N VAL A 150 1.49 21.00 -22.02
CA VAL A 150 1.70 20.13 -23.19
C VAL A 150 1.89 21.05 -24.39
N ASP A 151 3.14 21.33 -24.73
CA ASP A 151 3.45 22.03 -25.97
C ASP A 151 3.33 21.07 -27.16
N HIS A 152 2.47 21.51 -28.07
CA HIS A 152 2.08 20.89 -29.32
C HIS A 152 3.28 20.87 -30.29
N VAL A 153 3.88 19.69 -30.53
CA VAL A 153 4.81 19.53 -31.67
C VAL A 153 4.01 19.11 -32.89
N THR A 154 3.53 20.11 -33.63
CA THR A 154 3.10 19.97 -35.02
C THR A 154 4.29 19.69 -35.92
N GLY A 155 4.15 18.71 -36.81
CA GLY A 155 5.20 18.23 -37.69
C GLY A 155 5.68 19.19 -38.78
N LYS A 156 6.85 18.83 -39.32
CA LYS A 156 7.23 18.85 -40.73
C LYS A 156 8.22 17.72 -40.97
#